data_AF-A0A3D1H4L2-F1
#
_entry.id   AF-A0A3D1H4L2-F1
#
_cell.length_a   1.000
_cell.length_b   1.000
_cell.length_c   1.000
_cell.angle_alpha   90.00
_cell.angle_beta   90.00
_cell.angle_gamma   90.00
#
_symmetry.space_group_name_H-M   'P 1'
#
loop_
_entity.id
_entity.type
_entity.pdbx_description
1 polymer ?
#
loop_
_entity_poly.entity_id
_entity_poly.type
_entity_poly.pdbx_seq_one_letter_code
_entity_poly.pdbx_strand_id
1 'polypeptide(L)'
;MSCRKILIIKCNNLEALTINSINKNMPGWQYKVVPFKDGYIPTALNNTNELTLCVRSGVILNIQEGDMPGPELLDDYHIAISREGVFTDNKRQKHIYGLIGKDKITKKAIDLSVFLINPSRWDVVPLSDQGVLGQVRRLRMPRFMNHKSDPIVAKSISGYVALDYGLLSCQASIHNYIPVFLKGEANGNEMLSYALELALPLLDGLPEKERLKVEAVASKTHKRMAKLRNGLAECLPLRP
;
A
#
# COMPACT_ATOMS: atom_id res chain seq x y z
N MET A 1 6.88 -18.54 -12.58
CA MET A 1 5.87 -17.55 -13.00
C MET A 1 5.74 -16.50 -11.91
N SER A 2 5.99 -15.22 -12.22
CA SER A 2 5.70 -14.10 -11.30
C SER A 2 4.24 -14.16 -10.84
N CYS A 3 3.97 -13.79 -9.59
CA CYS A 3 2.64 -13.76 -8.99
C CYS A 3 1.69 -12.89 -9.82
N ARG A 4 0.88 -13.48 -10.71
CA ARG A 4 -0.07 -12.77 -11.58
C ARG A 4 -1.52 -12.81 -11.08
N LYS A 5 -1.73 -13.34 -9.87
CA LYS A 5 -3.02 -13.37 -9.19
C LYS A 5 -3.06 -12.35 -8.07
N ILE A 6 -4.11 -11.54 -8.08
CA ILE A 6 -4.41 -10.56 -7.06
C ILE A 6 -5.68 -10.95 -6.33
N LEU A 7 -5.63 -10.97 -5.01
CA LEU A 7 -6.82 -11.08 -4.17
C LEU A 7 -7.10 -9.72 -3.54
N ILE A 8 -8.21 -9.09 -3.94
CA ILE A 8 -8.67 -7.84 -3.37
C ILE A 8 -9.58 -8.17 -2.18
N ILE A 9 -9.11 -7.88 -0.98
CA ILE A 9 -9.86 -8.06 0.26
C ILE A 9 -10.68 -6.79 0.52
N LYS A 10 -11.99 -6.90 0.35
CA LYS A 10 -12.94 -5.79 0.50
C LYS A 10 -13.14 -5.46 1.99
N CYS A 11 -12.55 -4.36 2.42
CA CYS A 11 -12.64 -3.82 3.79
C CYS A 11 -13.31 -2.43 3.84
N ASN A 12 -13.64 -1.86 2.68
CA ASN A 12 -14.27 -0.56 2.50
C ASN A 12 -14.93 -0.54 1.10
N ASN A 13 -15.45 0.61 0.69
CA ASN A 13 -16.12 0.82 -0.60
C ASN A 13 -15.20 1.42 -1.69
N LEU A 14 -13.90 1.15 -1.62
CA LEU A 14 -12.89 1.66 -2.56
C LEU A 14 -12.35 0.55 -3.49
N GLU A 15 -13.00 -0.61 -3.57
CA GLU A 15 -12.52 -1.73 -4.40
C GLU A 15 -12.42 -1.37 -5.88
N ALA A 16 -13.34 -0.52 -6.39
CA ALA A 16 -13.31 -0.06 -7.78
C ALA A 16 -12.02 0.70 -8.10
N LEU A 17 -11.47 1.46 -7.13
CA LEU A 17 -10.18 2.15 -7.30
C LEU A 17 -9.04 1.17 -7.57
N THR A 18 -9.01 0.07 -6.82
CA THR A 18 -8.01 -1.00 -7.01
C THR A 18 -8.23 -1.72 -8.34
N ILE A 19 -9.47 -2.10 -8.66
CA ILE A 19 -9.82 -2.76 -9.92
C ILE A 19 -9.41 -1.92 -11.13
N ASN A 20 -9.76 -0.63 -11.13
CA ASN A 20 -9.44 0.30 -12.20
C ASN A 20 -7.92 0.45 -12.36
N SER A 21 -7.15 0.47 -11.26
CA SER A 21 -5.70 0.53 -11.33
C SER A 21 -5.10 -0.72 -11.98
N ILE A 22 -5.61 -1.91 -11.67
CA ILE A 22 -5.17 -3.18 -12.29
C ILE A 22 -5.49 -3.16 -13.78
N ASN A 23 -6.73 -2.84 -14.14
CA ASN A 23 -7.19 -2.82 -15.53
C ASN A 23 -6.37 -1.83 -16.38
N LYS A 24 -6.01 -0.68 -15.81
CA LYS A 24 -5.25 0.36 -16.50
C LYS A 24 -3.75 0.03 -16.60
N ASN A 25 -3.14 -0.38 -15.49
CA ASN A 25 -1.67 -0.41 -15.36
C ASN A 25 -1.09 -1.81 -15.53
N MET A 26 -1.90 -2.85 -15.36
CA MET A 26 -1.47 -4.25 -15.27
C MET A 26 -2.35 -5.15 -16.16
N PRO A 27 -2.48 -4.85 -17.47
CA PRO A 27 -3.35 -5.61 -18.36
C PRO A 27 -2.94 -7.08 -18.38
N GLY A 28 -3.92 -7.98 -18.23
CA GLY A 28 -3.71 -9.43 -18.21
C GLY A 28 -3.45 -10.04 -16.82
N TRP A 29 -3.33 -9.22 -15.76
CA TRP A 29 -3.35 -9.74 -14.40
C TRP A 29 -4.75 -10.16 -13.99
N GLN A 30 -4.84 -11.31 -13.32
CA GLN A 30 -6.12 -11.82 -12.83
C GLN A 30 -6.36 -11.31 -11.42
N TYR A 31 -7.60 -10.90 -11.13
CA TYR A 31 -7.99 -10.51 -9.79
C TYR A 31 -9.31 -11.13 -9.36
N LYS A 32 -9.45 -11.34 -8.05
CA LYS A 32 -10.70 -11.75 -7.40
C LYS A 32 -10.98 -10.81 -6.24
N VAL A 33 -12.22 -10.36 -6.12
CA VAL A 33 -12.68 -9.55 -4.97
C VAL A 33 -13.38 -10.48 -3.98
N VAL A 34 -13.02 -10.39 -2.70
CA VAL A 34 -13.61 -11.20 -1.63
C VAL A 34 -13.92 -10.33 -0.41
N PRO A 35 -15.00 -10.62 0.34
CA PRO A 35 -15.27 -9.92 1.59
C PRO A 35 -14.22 -10.27 2.65
N PHE A 36 -13.83 -9.29 3.46
CA PHE A 36 -13.02 -9.53 4.64
C PHE A 36 -13.77 -10.42 5.64
N LYS A 37 -13.12 -11.49 6.12
CA LYS A 37 -13.68 -12.42 7.09
C LYS A 37 -12.60 -12.96 8.04
N ASP A 38 -12.81 -12.85 9.35
CA ASP A 38 -11.98 -13.42 10.43
C ASP A 38 -10.48 -12.96 10.49
N GLY A 39 -9.99 -12.22 9.50
CA GLY A 39 -8.61 -11.73 9.40
C GLY A 39 -8.13 -11.67 7.94
N TYR A 40 -7.05 -10.93 7.65
CA TYR A 40 -6.48 -10.83 6.31
C TYR A 40 -5.86 -12.16 5.85
N ILE A 41 -5.08 -12.80 6.71
CA ILE A 41 -4.42 -14.08 6.43
C ILE A 41 -5.44 -15.21 6.22
N PRO A 42 -6.41 -15.45 7.13
CA PRO A 42 -7.43 -16.48 6.89
C PRO A 42 -8.32 -16.16 5.70
N THR A 43 -8.69 -14.90 5.46
CA THR A 43 -9.43 -14.53 4.24
C THR A 43 -8.65 -14.94 3.00
N ALA A 44 -7.35 -14.65 2.98
CA ALA A 44 -6.50 -14.96 1.83
C ALA A 44 -6.37 -16.47 1.60
N LEU A 45 -6.00 -17.24 2.63
CA LEU A 45 -5.79 -18.70 2.51
C LEU A 45 -7.07 -19.46 2.15
N ASN A 46 -8.24 -18.98 2.58
CA ASN A 46 -9.52 -19.60 2.20
C ASN A 46 -9.93 -19.29 0.74
N ASN A 47 -9.25 -18.36 0.06
CA ASN A 47 -9.65 -17.87 -1.26
C ASN A 47 -8.57 -18.03 -2.34
N THR A 48 -7.41 -18.58 -1.99
CA THR A 48 -6.33 -18.89 -2.93
C THR A 48 -5.62 -20.19 -2.59
N ASN A 49 -5.12 -20.87 -3.61
CA ASN A 49 -4.34 -22.10 -3.52
C ASN A 49 -2.93 -21.96 -4.11
N GLU A 50 -2.55 -20.78 -4.59
CA GLU A 50 -1.23 -20.50 -5.16
C GLU A 50 -0.71 -19.14 -4.69
N LEU A 51 0.58 -18.87 -4.97
CA LEU A 51 1.21 -17.60 -4.62
C LEU A 51 0.39 -16.41 -5.14
N THR A 52 -0.08 -15.56 -4.23
CA THR A 52 -1.07 -14.51 -4.53
C THR A 52 -0.71 -13.21 -3.85
N LEU A 53 -0.85 -12.09 -4.57
CA LEU A 53 -0.74 -10.74 -4.01
C LEU A 53 -2.09 -10.35 -3.41
N CYS A 54 -2.13 -10.22 -2.10
CA CYS A 54 -3.31 -9.79 -1.36
C CYS A 54 -3.24 -8.29 -1.09
N VAL A 55 -4.30 -7.58 -1.43
CA VAL A 55 -4.40 -6.13 -1.23
C VAL A 55 -5.74 -5.75 -0.61
N ARG A 56 -5.72 -4.76 0.27
CA ARG A 56 -6.93 -4.13 0.79
C ARG A 56 -7.60 -3.29 -0.31
N SER A 57 -8.93 -3.27 -0.35
CA SER A 57 -9.69 -2.40 -1.24
C SER A 57 -9.29 -0.91 -1.07
N GLY A 58 -9.00 -0.24 -2.19
CA GLY A 58 -8.57 1.16 -2.25
C GLY A 58 -7.06 1.37 -2.41
N VAL A 59 -6.26 0.31 -2.46
CA VAL A 59 -4.85 0.39 -2.88
C VAL A 59 -4.79 0.58 -4.40
N ILE A 60 -3.97 1.52 -4.88
CA ILE A 60 -3.69 1.71 -6.31
C ILE A 60 -2.43 0.91 -6.68
N LEU A 61 -2.52 0.09 -7.71
CA LEU A 61 -1.44 -0.79 -8.18
C LEU A 61 -0.90 -0.33 -9.53
N ASN A 62 0.42 -0.38 -9.66
CA ASN A 62 1.19 -0.10 -10.87
C ASN A 62 2.42 -1.03 -10.91
N ILE A 63 2.20 -2.32 -10.70
CA ILE A 63 3.29 -3.30 -10.58
C ILE A 63 3.77 -3.70 -11.97
N GLN A 64 5.06 -3.51 -12.21
CA GLN A 64 5.76 -3.86 -13.43
C GLN A 64 6.52 -5.19 -13.27
N GLU A 65 7.01 -5.74 -14.39
CA GLU A 65 7.89 -6.91 -14.34
C GLU A 65 9.20 -6.56 -13.61
N GLY A 66 9.62 -7.43 -12.69
CA GLY A 66 10.82 -7.21 -11.87
C GLY A 66 10.57 -6.47 -10.55
N ASP A 67 9.42 -5.83 -10.36
CA ASP A 67 9.11 -5.13 -9.10
C ASP A 67 8.96 -6.11 -7.92
N MET A 68 8.36 -7.27 -8.18
CA MET A 68 8.08 -8.29 -7.17
C MET A 68 9.26 -9.27 -7.05
N PRO A 69 9.54 -9.79 -5.84
CA PRO A 69 10.53 -10.85 -5.67
C PRO A 69 10.21 -12.06 -6.56
N GLY A 70 11.26 -12.72 -7.05
CA GLY A 70 11.11 -13.90 -7.90
C GLY A 70 10.42 -15.07 -7.18
N PRO A 71 9.72 -15.95 -7.90
CA PRO A 71 9.01 -17.09 -7.32
C PRO A 71 9.93 -18.00 -6.50
N GLU A 72 11.16 -18.23 -6.96
CA GLU A 72 12.16 -19.04 -6.25
C GLU A 72 12.43 -18.53 -4.83
N LEU A 73 12.48 -17.20 -4.66
CA LEU A 73 12.63 -16.62 -3.32
C LEU A 73 11.33 -16.72 -2.53
N LEU A 74 10.18 -16.48 -3.16
CA LEU A 74 8.88 -16.47 -2.48
C LEU A 74 8.41 -17.86 -2.06
N ASP A 75 8.82 -18.90 -2.79
CA ASP A 75 8.51 -20.29 -2.49
C ASP A 75 9.07 -20.68 -1.13
N ASP A 76 10.12 -20.02 -0.66
CA ASP A 76 10.78 -20.29 0.62
C ASP A 76 10.09 -19.66 1.84
N TYR A 77 9.07 -18.83 1.63
CA TYR A 77 8.40 -18.06 2.68
C TYR A 77 6.89 -18.31 2.65
N HIS A 78 6.27 -18.25 3.83
CA HIS A 78 4.82 -18.40 3.95
C HIS A 78 4.10 -17.13 3.50
N ILE A 79 4.75 -15.99 3.73
CA ILE A 79 4.20 -14.66 3.52
C ILE A 79 5.32 -13.64 3.30
N ALA A 80 5.11 -12.69 2.38
CA ALA A 80 5.91 -11.47 2.27
C ALA A 80 5.07 -10.27 2.70
N ILE A 81 5.58 -9.48 3.64
CA ILE A 81 4.82 -8.41 4.32
C ILE A 81 5.63 -7.13 4.46
N SER A 82 4.94 -6.00 4.54
CA SER A 82 5.55 -4.70 4.83
C SER A 82 5.40 -4.31 6.30
N ARG A 83 6.21 -3.35 6.77
CA ARG A 83 6.09 -2.79 8.12
C ARG A 83 4.96 -1.77 8.18
N GLU A 84 4.33 -1.60 9.33
CA GLU A 84 3.28 -0.59 9.54
C GLU A 84 3.78 0.84 9.29
N GLY A 85 4.83 1.28 9.99
CA GLY A 85 5.32 2.66 9.87
C GLY A 85 6.47 2.82 8.86
N VAL A 86 6.36 3.87 8.05
CA VAL A 86 7.33 4.27 7.02
C VAL A 86 8.69 4.65 7.62
N PHE A 87 8.67 5.36 8.74
CA PHE A 87 9.85 5.98 9.35
C PHE A 87 10.39 5.22 10.56
N THR A 88 9.90 3.99 10.80
CA THR A 88 10.21 3.21 12.01
C THR A 88 11.70 2.88 12.17
N ASP A 89 12.47 2.86 11.08
CA ASP A 89 13.92 2.69 11.07
C ASP A 89 14.72 3.97 10.76
N ASN A 90 14.04 5.09 10.51
CA ASN A 90 14.69 6.37 10.27
C ASN A 90 15.26 6.91 11.60
N LYS A 91 16.58 7.13 11.67
CA LYS A 91 17.26 7.58 12.90
C LYS A 91 16.69 8.89 13.44
N ARG A 92 16.28 9.81 12.55
CA ARG A 92 15.77 11.13 12.91
C ARG A 92 14.28 11.11 13.19
N GLN A 93 13.48 10.38 12.41
CA GLN A 93 12.01 10.51 12.48
C GLN A 93 11.33 9.44 13.36
N LYS A 94 11.97 8.31 13.65
CA LYS A 94 11.33 7.19 14.39
C LYS A 94 10.78 7.57 15.78
N HIS A 95 11.37 8.56 16.45
CA HIS A 95 10.96 8.93 17.80
C HIS A 95 9.62 9.68 17.82
N ILE A 96 9.25 10.29 16.69
CA ILE A 96 8.02 11.07 16.53
C ILE A 96 6.78 10.20 16.78
N TYR A 97 6.79 8.92 16.40
CA TYR A 97 5.68 8.01 16.71
C TYR A 97 5.32 8.01 18.20
N GLY A 98 6.32 8.01 19.10
CA GLY A 98 6.08 8.11 20.55
C GLY A 98 5.50 9.46 20.94
N LEU A 99 6.01 10.56 20.37
CA LEU A 99 5.55 11.91 20.67
C LEU A 99 4.09 12.18 20.28
N ILE A 100 3.59 11.51 19.23
CA ILE A 100 2.20 11.66 18.77
C ILE A 100 1.23 10.59 19.31
N GLY A 101 1.65 9.84 20.34
CA GLY A 101 0.83 8.78 20.95
C GLY A 101 0.61 7.57 20.04
N LYS A 102 1.61 7.24 19.22
CA LYS A 102 1.64 6.08 18.30
C LYS A 102 2.81 5.15 18.62
N ASP A 103 3.13 4.98 19.90
CA ASP A 103 4.20 4.14 20.44
C ASP A 103 4.16 2.67 19.96
N LYS A 104 2.97 2.16 19.62
CA LYS A 104 2.79 0.81 19.07
C LYS A 104 3.35 0.64 17.64
N ILE A 105 3.53 1.73 16.89
CA ILE A 105 4.09 1.69 15.54
C ILE A 105 5.62 1.61 15.64
N THR A 106 6.11 0.39 15.79
CA THR A 106 7.54 0.08 15.90
C THR A 106 8.06 -0.61 14.62
N LYS A 107 9.37 -0.88 14.57
CA LYS A 107 9.99 -1.67 13.48
C LYS A 107 9.41 -3.09 13.32
N LYS A 108 8.75 -3.60 14.36
CA LYS A 108 8.11 -4.91 14.40
C LYS A 108 6.62 -4.86 14.04
N ALA A 109 6.02 -3.66 14.02
CA ALA A 109 4.64 -3.48 13.63
C ALA A 109 4.48 -3.79 12.13
N ILE A 110 3.46 -4.55 11.77
CA ILE A 110 3.26 -5.13 10.44
C ILE A 110 2.03 -4.50 9.79
N ASP A 111 2.10 -4.34 8.48
CA ASP A 111 0.99 -3.93 7.64
C ASP A 111 0.52 -5.10 6.76
N LEU A 112 -0.75 -5.47 6.92
CA LEU A 112 -1.43 -6.50 6.12
C LEU A 112 -2.35 -5.89 5.03
N SER A 113 -2.25 -4.59 4.76
CA SER A 113 -2.98 -3.98 3.64
C SER A 113 -2.41 -4.38 2.27
N VAL A 114 -1.15 -4.81 2.22
CA VAL A 114 -0.48 -5.34 1.02
C VAL A 114 0.49 -6.43 1.48
N PHE A 115 0.29 -7.65 0.99
CA PHE A 115 1.16 -8.79 1.30
C PHE A 115 1.09 -9.84 0.20
N LEU A 116 2.15 -10.63 0.04
CA LEU A 116 2.13 -11.87 -0.73
C LEU A 116 1.89 -13.03 0.21
N ILE A 117 1.02 -13.96 -0.16
CA ILE A 117 0.81 -15.20 0.58
C ILE A 117 1.12 -16.40 -0.30
N ASN A 118 1.76 -17.41 0.28
CA ASN A 118 2.05 -18.68 -0.37
C ASN A 118 1.27 -19.81 0.31
N PRO A 119 0.05 -20.16 -0.16
CA PRO A 119 -0.79 -21.18 0.46
C PRO A 119 -0.12 -22.56 0.59
N SER A 120 0.80 -22.91 -0.31
CA SER A 120 1.49 -24.22 -0.28
C SER A 120 2.36 -24.45 0.96
N ARG A 121 2.68 -23.37 1.70
CA ARG A 121 3.45 -23.42 2.95
C ARG A 121 2.59 -23.47 4.20
N TRP A 122 1.27 -23.52 4.07
CA TRP A 122 0.35 -23.54 5.21
C TRP A 122 -0.34 -24.89 5.30
N ASP A 123 -0.03 -25.66 6.35
CA ASP A 123 -0.70 -26.94 6.59
C ASP A 123 -2.17 -26.74 7.03
N VAL A 124 -2.43 -25.66 7.77
CA VAL A 124 -3.75 -25.32 8.31
C VAL A 124 -4.01 -23.83 8.15
N VAL A 125 -5.24 -23.48 7.76
CA VAL A 125 -5.70 -22.09 7.74
C VAL A 125 -5.93 -21.63 9.19
N PRO A 126 -5.25 -20.57 9.67
CA PRO A 126 -5.45 -20.07 11.02
C PRO A 126 -6.87 -19.51 11.19
N LEU A 127 -7.36 -19.41 12.43
CA LEU A 127 -8.69 -18.84 12.71
C LEU A 127 -8.70 -17.31 12.73
N SER A 128 -7.55 -16.67 12.93
CA SER A 128 -7.41 -15.21 12.96
C SER A 128 -5.98 -14.78 12.59
N ASP A 129 -5.74 -13.48 12.38
CA ASP A 129 -4.39 -12.94 12.16
C ASP A 129 -3.50 -12.97 13.43
N GLN A 130 -4.10 -13.13 14.62
CA GLN A 130 -3.40 -12.93 15.88
C GLN A 130 -2.35 -14.01 16.13
N GLY A 131 -1.12 -13.60 16.39
CA GLY A 131 0.00 -14.50 16.74
C GLY A 131 0.56 -15.34 15.59
N VAL A 132 -0.16 -15.45 14.47
CA VAL A 132 0.21 -16.29 13.32
C VAL A 132 1.59 -15.96 12.77
N LEU A 133 1.90 -14.66 12.63
CA LEU A 133 3.19 -14.21 12.11
C LEU A 133 4.39 -14.57 13.00
N GLY A 134 4.16 -15.00 14.25
CA GLY A 134 5.21 -15.51 15.14
C GLY A 134 5.65 -16.93 14.80
N GLN A 135 4.84 -17.69 14.05
CA GLN A 135 5.00 -19.13 13.83
C GLN A 135 5.44 -19.46 12.40
N VAL A 136 5.47 -18.47 11.50
CA VAL A 136 5.73 -18.68 10.07
C VAL A 136 6.97 -17.94 9.57
N ARG A 137 7.57 -18.46 8.49
CA ARG A 137 8.72 -17.82 7.84
C ARG A 137 8.24 -16.63 6.99
N ARG A 138 8.77 -15.43 7.28
CA ARG A 138 8.32 -14.15 6.72
C ARG A 138 9.40 -13.48 5.89
N LEU A 139 9.06 -13.04 4.69
CA LEU A 139 9.90 -12.17 3.88
C LEU A 139 9.47 -10.71 4.13
N ARG A 140 10.44 -9.80 4.21
CA ARG A 140 10.13 -8.36 4.24
C ARG A 140 10.02 -7.85 2.82
N MET A 141 8.89 -7.24 2.49
CA MET A 141 8.74 -6.54 1.21
C MET A 141 9.66 -5.32 1.15
N PRO A 142 10.28 -5.04 -0.02
CA PRO A 142 11.03 -3.81 -0.20
C PRO A 142 10.16 -2.57 0.01
N ARG A 143 10.73 -1.53 0.61
CA ARG A 143 9.99 -0.30 0.93
C ARG A 143 9.60 0.52 -0.28
N PHE A 144 10.43 0.52 -1.32
CA PHE A 144 10.18 1.28 -2.54
C PHE A 144 8.91 0.80 -3.23
N MET A 145 8.55 -0.48 -3.08
CA MET A 145 7.34 -1.04 -3.67
C MET A 145 6.07 -0.46 -3.07
N ASN A 146 5.99 -0.26 -1.75
CA ASN A 146 4.77 0.15 -1.04
C ASN A 146 4.90 1.58 -0.48
N HIS A 147 4.51 2.55 -1.30
CA HIS A 147 4.40 3.94 -0.89
C HIS A 147 3.04 4.20 -0.24
N LYS A 148 3.02 4.74 0.97
CA LYS A 148 1.80 4.70 1.78
C LYS A 148 1.66 5.83 2.78
N SER A 149 0.44 5.97 3.30
CA SER A 149 0.15 6.93 4.35
C SER A 149 0.82 6.55 5.67
N ASP A 150 1.32 7.55 6.38
CA ASP A 150 1.89 7.39 7.72
C ASP A 150 1.37 8.49 8.67
N PRO A 151 1.02 8.16 9.93
CA PRO A 151 0.48 9.14 10.87
C PRO A 151 1.45 10.29 11.20
N ILE A 152 2.78 10.11 11.09
CA ILE A 152 3.70 11.22 11.38
C ILE A 152 3.74 12.25 10.25
N VAL A 153 3.43 11.84 9.01
CA VAL A 153 3.35 12.75 7.86
C VAL A 153 2.28 13.81 8.09
N ALA A 154 1.11 13.36 8.53
CA ALA A 154 -0.03 14.23 8.76
C ALA A 154 0.17 15.20 9.94
N LYS A 155 1.04 14.87 10.91
CA LYS A 155 1.08 15.58 12.19
C LYS A 155 2.36 16.34 12.49
N SER A 156 3.52 15.86 12.04
CA SER A 156 4.77 16.21 12.74
C SER A 156 6.03 16.27 11.90
N ILE A 157 6.04 15.79 10.65
CA ILE A 157 7.24 15.95 9.80
C ILE A 157 7.29 17.34 9.16
N SER A 158 8.49 17.82 8.84
CA SER A 158 8.67 19.07 8.09
C SER A 158 8.28 18.89 6.62
N GLY A 159 7.97 20.00 5.94
CA GLY A 159 7.67 20.00 4.51
C GLY A 159 8.82 19.45 3.64
N TYR A 160 10.06 19.65 4.06
CA TYR A 160 11.24 19.07 3.40
C TYR A 160 11.21 17.54 3.45
N VAL A 161 10.98 16.95 4.64
CA VAL A 161 10.91 15.48 4.79
C VAL A 161 9.69 14.89 4.08
N ALA A 162 8.57 15.63 4.10
CA ALA A 162 7.36 15.28 3.35
C ALA A 162 7.64 15.22 1.84
N LEU A 163 8.31 16.23 1.30
CA LEU A 163 8.70 16.27 -0.11
C LEU A 163 9.67 15.15 -0.46
N ASP A 164 10.74 14.94 0.33
CA ASP A 164 11.71 13.84 0.14
C ASP A 164 11.00 12.48 0.08
N TYR A 165 10.04 12.24 0.96
CA TYR A 165 9.25 11.01 0.92
C TYR A 165 8.32 10.97 -0.30
N GLY A 166 7.76 12.11 -0.70
CA GLY A 166 6.93 12.26 -1.88
C GLY A 166 7.66 11.90 -3.17
N LEU A 167 8.91 12.31 -3.33
CA LEU A 167 9.71 12.00 -4.53
C LEU A 167 9.81 10.48 -4.78
N LEU A 168 9.80 9.67 -3.73
CA LEU A 168 9.83 8.21 -3.83
C LEU A 168 8.55 7.62 -4.42
N SER A 169 7.44 8.37 -4.46
CA SER A 169 6.19 7.88 -5.06
C SER A 169 6.33 7.66 -6.56
N CYS A 170 7.20 8.39 -7.26
CA CYS A 170 7.43 8.22 -8.69
C CYS A 170 8.06 6.87 -9.05
N GLN A 171 8.71 6.21 -8.09
CA GLN A 171 9.36 4.90 -8.25
C GLN A 171 8.57 3.75 -7.60
N ALA A 172 7.39 4.05 -7.04
CA ALA A 172 6.62 3.08 -6.30
C ALA A 172 5.66 2.31 -7.20
N SER A 173 5.59 1.00 -6.97
CA SER A 173 4.67 0.09 -7.67
C SER A 173 3.29 0.05 -7.03
N ILE A 174 3.18 0.45 -5.76
CA ILE A 174 1.97 0.35 -4.95
C ILE A 174 1.78 1.64 -4.18
N HIS A 175 0.59 2.21 -4.27
CA HIS A 175 0.20 3.44 -3.60
C HIS A 175 -0.97 3.19 -2.65
N ASN A 176 -0.68 3.21 -1.35
CA ASN A 176 -1.61 2.89 -0.29
C ASN A 176 -1.94 4.14 0.54
N TYR A 177 -2.89 4.93 0.04
CA TYR A 177 -3.35 6.16 0.67
C TYR A 177 -4.79 6.05 1.20
N ILE A 178 -5.26 4.82 1.44
CA ILE A 178 -6.64 4.53 1.88
C ILE A 178 -7.12 5.45 3.02
N PRO A 179 -6.33 5.70 4.10
CA PRO A 179 -6.78 6.59 5.17
C PRO A 179 -7.10 8.01 4.69
N VAL A 180 -6.33 8.55 3.75
CA VAL A 180 -6.53 9.90 3.21
C VAL A 180 -7.78 9.94 2.32
N PHE A 181 -7.97 8.93 1.48
CA PHE A 181 -9.16 8.80 0.63
C PHE A 181 -10.45 8.67 1.43
N LEU A 182 -10.47 7.83 2.48
CA LEU A 182 -11.64 7.66 3.34
C LEU A 182 -11.99 8.92 4.13
N LYS A 183 -10.96 9.68 4.55
CA LYS A 183 -11.07 10.96 5.25
C LYS A 183 -11.61 12.06 4.33
N GLY A 184 -11.24 12.06 3.05
CA GLY A 184 -11.69 13.04 2.06
C GLY A 184 -11.06 14.43 2.19
N GLU A 185 -10.02 14.56 3.01
CA GLU A 185 -9.22 15.78 3.14
C GLU A 185 -7.73 15.43 3.17
N ALA A 186 -6.90 16.38 2.74
CA ALA A 186 -5.45 16.27 2.82
C ALA A 186 -4.86 17.63 3.21
N ASN A 187 -3.93 17.61 4.18
CA ASN A 187 -3.14 18.77 4.56
C ASN A 187 -1.94 18.97 3.60
N GLY A 188 -1.18 20.05 3.79
CA GLY A 188 -0.04 20.38 2.93
C GLY A 188 1.01 19.27 2.86
N ASN A 189 1.37 18.67 4.00
CA ASN A 189 2.37 17.60 4.05
C ASN A 189 1.87 16.32 3.39
N GLU A 190 0.61 15.95 3.60
CA GLU A 190 0.00 14.79 2.92
C GLU A 190 0.00 14.99 1.40
N MET A 191 -0.33 16.20 0.90
CA MET A 191 -0.30 16.50 -0.53
C MET A 191 1.12 16.54 -1.12
N LEU A 192 2.13 16.96 -0.34
CA LEU A 192 3.53 16.88 -0.75
C LEU A 192 4.02 15.43 -0.79
N SER A 193 3.66 14.65 0.24
CA SER A 193 4.18 13.30 0.46
C SER A 193 3.52 12.25 -0.41
N TYR A 194 2.25 12.40 -0.79
CA TYR A 194 1.47 11.33 -1.40
C TYR A 194 1.05 11.66 -2.82
N ALA A 195 1.16 10.69 -3.72
CA ALA A 195 0.69 10.79 -5.10
C ALA A 195 -0.83 10.58 -5.22
N LEU A 196 -1.61 11.40 -4.49
CA LEU A 196 -3.08 11.27 -4.41
C LEU A 196 -3.77 11.51 -5.76
N GLU A 197 -3.15 12.31 -6.64
CA GLU A 197 -3.67 12.59 -7.98
C GLU A 197 -3.74 11.36 -8.89
N LEU A 198 -3.00 10.28 -8.58
CA LEU A 198 -3.07 9.02 -9.33
C LEU A 198 -4.46 8.38 -9.27
N ALA A 199 -5.31 8.79 -8.33
CA ALA A 199 -6.69 8.33 -8.23
C ALA A 199 -7.64 8.98 -9.26
N LEU A 200 -7.31 10.16 -9.81
CA LEU A 200 -8.19 10.90 -10.73
C LEU A 200 -8.68 10.08 -11.94
N PRO A 201 -7.81 9.34 -12.66
CA PRO A 201 -8.26 8.53 -13.79
C PRO A 201 -8.89 7.19 -13.38
N LEU A 202 -9.14 6.94 -12.09
CA LEU A 202 -9.54 5.63 -11.55
C LEU A 202 -10.87 5.69 -10.78
N LEU A 203 -11.66 6.75 -10.96
CA LEU A 203 -12.85 7.02 -10.16
C LEU A 203 -14.11 6.23 -10.59
N ASP A 204 -14.09 5.62 -11.77
CA ASP A 204 -15.24 4.96 -12.35
C ASP A 204 -15.75 3.80 -11.48
N GLY A 205 -17.07 3.71 -11.29
CA GLY A 205 -17.69 2.67 -10.49
C GLY A 205 -17.55 2.83 -8.96
N LEU A 206 -16.87 3.87 -8.47
CA LEU A 206 -16.90 4.19 -7.03
C LEU A 206 -18.30 4.69 -6.62
N PRO A 207 -18.80 4.30 -5.43
CA PRO A 207 -20.01 4.89 -4.87
C PRO A 207 -19.85 6.41 -4.71
N GLU A 208 -20.91 7.16 -5.02
CA GLU A 208 -20.87 8.62 -5.11
C GLU A 208 -20.20 9.29 -3.90
N LYS A 209 -20.57 8.87 -2.70
CA LYS A 209 -19.98 9.39 -1.45
C LYS A 209 -18.45 9.27 -1.42
N GLU A 210 -17.92 8.12 -1.80
CA GLU A 210 -16.47 7.90 -1.76
C GLU A 210 -15.78 8.48 -2.99
N ARG A 211 -16.45 8.47 -4.15
CA ARG A 211 -15.99 9.19 -5.37
C ARG A 211 -15.72 10.65 -5.06
N LEU A 212 -16.67 11.36 -4.45
CA LEU A 212 -16.54 12.78 -4.11
C LEU A 212 -15.34 13.05 -3.17
N LYS A 213 -15.13 12.19 -2.16
CA LYS A 213 -13.98 12.33 -1.25
C LYS A 213 -12.65 12.12 -1.95
N VAL A 214 -12.54 11.05 -2.73
CA VAL A 214 -11.31 10.71 -3.47
C VAL A 214 -11.01 11.81 -4.48
N GLU A 215 -12.00 12.23 -5.25
CA GLU A 215 -11.88 13.29 -6.25
C GLU A 215 -11.46 14.62 -5.63
N ALA A 216 -12.03 15.00 -4.48
CA ALA A 216 -11.69 16.23 -3.79
C ALA A 216 -10.20 16.28 -3.39
N VAL A 217 -9.67 15.23 -2.75
CA VAL A 217 -8.27 15.20 -2.34
C VAL A 217 -7.32 15.05 -3.53
N ALA A 218 -7.67 14.23 -4.52
CA ALA A 218 -6.87 13.99 -5.71
C ALA A 218 -6.76 15.25 -6.57
N SER A 219 -7.88 15.94 -6.82
CA SER A 219 -7.92 17.20 -7.56
C SER A 219 -7.15 18.32 -6.87
N LYS A 220 -7.30 18.43 -5.54
CA LYS A 220 -6.59 19.43 -4.74
C LYS A 220 -5.08 19.20 -4.80
N THR A 221 -4.64 17.94 -4.68
CA THR A 221 -3.22 17.55 -4.78
C THR A 221 -2.66 17.83 -6.16
N HIS A 222 -3.40 17.44 -7.21
CA HIS A 222 -3.03 17.70 -8.60
C HIS A 222 -2.78 19.19 -8.87
N LYS A 223 -3.69 20.05 -8.39
CA LYS A 223 -3.61 21.51 -8.59
C LYS A 223 -2.47 22.16 -7.81
N ARG A 224 -2.14 21.66 -6.62
CA ARG A 224 -1.24 22.36 -5.66
C ARG A 224 0.18 21.82 -5.62
N MET A 225 0.36 20.50 -5.62
CA MET A 225 1.64 19.88 -5.26
C MET A 225 2.18 18.92 -6.31
N ALA A 226 1.31 18.25 -7.10
CA ALA A 226 1.76 17.20 -8.02
C ALA A 226 2.77 17.70 -9.06
N LYS A 227 2.55 18.90 -9.64
CA LYS A 227 3.48 19.49 -10.61
C LYS A 227 4.88 19.72 -10.03
N LEU A 228 4.95 20.25 -8.80
CA LEU A 228 6.21 20.47 -8.11
C LEU A 228 6.93 19.15 -7.84
N ARG A 229 6.23 18.18 -7.24
CA ARG A 229 6.82 16.87 -6.89
C ARG A 229 7.33 16.15 -8.14
N ASN A 230 6.53 16.09 -9.20
CA ASN A 230 6.89 15.36 -10.40
C ASN A 230 8.03 16.07 -11.16
N GLY A 231 7.99 17.40 -11.27
CA GLY A 231 9.08 18.14 -11.90
C GLY A 231 10.42 18.04 -11.14
N LEU A 232 10.38 17.95 -9.81
CA LEU A 232 11.58 17.70 -9.01
C LEU A 232 12.08 16.26 -9.16
N ALA A 233 11.17 15.29 -9.23
CA ALA A 233 11.52 13.89 -9.47
C ALA A 233 12.23 13.70 -10.81
N GLU A 234 11.82 14.40 -11.86
CA GLU A 234 12.47 14.39 -13.18
C GLU A 234 13.87 15.00 -13.17
N CYS A 235 14.09 16.03 -12.34
CA CYS A 235 15.39 16.70 -12.23
C CYS A 235 16.41 15.95 -11.37
N LEU A 236 15.97 14.96 -10.59
CA LEU A 236 16.84 14.20 -9.72
C LEU A 236 17.17 12.87 -10.39
N PRO A 237 18.43 12.39 -10.32
CA PRO A 237 18.72 10.99 -10.55
C PRO A 237 18.14 10.20 -9.37
N LEU A 238 16.82 10.04 -9.38
CA LEU A 238 16.17 8.99 -8.60
C LEU A 238 16.81 7.70 -9.13
N ARG A 239 17.61 7.06 -8.27
CA ARG A 239 18.62 6.05 -8.66
C ARG A 239 18.10 4.99 -9.66
N PRO A 240 19.02 4.42 -10.47
CA PRO A 240 18.71 3.33 -11.42
C PRO A 240 18.03 2.14 -10.75
#